data_AF-A0A965Z8T6-F1
#
_entry.id   AF-A0A965Z8T6-F1
#
_cell.length_a   1.000
_cell.length_b   1.000
_cell.length_c   1.000
_cell.angle_alpha   90.00
_cell.angle_beta   90.00
_cell.angle_gamma   90.00
#
_symmetry.space_group_name_H-M   'P 1'
#
loop_
_entity.id
_entity.type
_entity.pdbx_description
1 polymer ?
#
loop_
_entity_poly.entity_id
_entity_poly.type
_entity_poly.pdbx_seq_one_letter_code
_entity_poly.pdbx_strand_id
1 'polypeptide(L)'
;YTPEQIYSTARDAIQDEIYIETKKILDEKYVQLNRVLIRSVTLPTAIKDAIERKLKQEQESLEYEFRIQKAEKEAERQIIEAQGKARANDIINASLTDKILQEKGIEATVKLSESGNSKVVVIGNNKNGLPLILGDSK
;
A
#
# COMPACT_ATOMS: atom_id res chain seq x y z
N TYR A 1 -14.49 -28.44 -20.08
CA TYR A 1 -13.57 -27.29 -20.14
C TYR A 1 -14.38 -26.02 -20.21
N THR A 2 -14.14 -25.04 -19.32
CA THR A 2 -14.75 -23.72 -19.51
C THR A 2 -14.10 -23.02 -20.70
N PRO A 3 -14.79 -22.10 -21.38
CA PRO A 3 -14.21 -21.35 -22.50
C PRO A 3 -12.89 -20.66 -22.12
N GLU A 4 -12.70 -20.25 -20.86
CA GLU A 4 -11.47 -19.62 -20.39
C GLU A 4 -10.28 -20.60 -20.33
N GLN A 5 -10.53 -21.87 -19.98
CA GLN A 5 -9.50 -22.90 -19.85
C GLN A 5 -8.86 -23.28 -21.19
N ILE A 6 -9.61 -23.15 -22.29
CA ILE A 6 -9.14 -23.41 -23.65
C ILE A 6 -8.00 -22.44 -24.03
N TYR A 7 -7.93 -21.26 -23.39
CA TYR A 7 -6.93 -20.22 -23.67
C TYR A 7 -5.68 -20.27 -22.79
N SER A 8 -5.64 -21.05 -21.69
CA SER A 8 -4.46 -21.10 -20.81
C SER A 8 -3.73 -22.43 -20.87
N THR A 9 -4.21 -23.44 -20.16
CA THR A 9 -3.49 -24.71 -19.90
C THR A 9 -4.23 -25.94 -20.40
N ALA A 10 -5.53 -25.84 -20.75
CA ALA A 10 -6.27 -26.99 -21.28
C ALA A 10 -5.98 -27.25 -22.76
N ARG A 11 -5.23 -26.39 -23.45
CA ARG A 11 -4.93 -26.53 -24.88
C ARG A 11 -4.14 -27.79 -25.19
N ASP A 12 -3.14 -28.09 -24.37
CA ASP A 12 -2.31 -29.29 -24.57
C ASP A 12 -3.13 -30.55 -24.29
N ALA A 13 -3.94 -30.55 -23.23
CA ALA A 13 -4.82 -31.66 -22.90
C ALA A 13 -5.86 -31.94 -24.00
N ILE A 14 -6.46 -30.89 -24.56
CA ILE A 14 -7.41 -31.00 -25.69
C ILE A 14 -6.70 -31.52 -26.94
N GLN A 15 -5.47 -31.08 -27.20
CA GLN A 15 -4.70 -31.52 -28.36
C GLN A 15 -4.37 -33.02 -28.28
N ASP A 16 -4.01 -33.51 -27.10
CA ASP A 16 -3.74 -34.92 -26.84
C ASP A 16 -5.01 -35.77 -27.00
N GLU A 17 -6.14 -35.30 -26.47
CA GLU A 17 -7.44 -35.96 -26.62
C GLU A 17 -7.84 -36.09 -28.10
N ILE A 18 -7.75 -34.99 -28.86
CA ILE A 18 -8.01 -35.01 -30.31
C ILE A 18 -7.05 -35.95 -31.04
N TYR A 19 -5.77 -35.96 -30.67
CA TYR A 19 -4.77 -36.83 -31.29
C TYR A 19 -5.12 -38.31 -31.09
N ILE A 20 -5.48 -38.72 -29.86
CA ILE A 20 -5.84 -40.10 -29.53
C ILE A 20 -7.06 -40.55 -30.32
N GLU A 21 -8.13 -39.74 -30.34
CA GLU A 21 -9.37 -40.09 -31.04
C GLU A 21 -9.18 -40.12 -32.56
N THR A 22 -8.46 -39.13 -33.11
CA THR A 22 -8.20 -39.07 -34.55
C THR A 22 -7.30 -40.21 -35.01
N LYS A 23 -6.32 -40.61 -34.19
CA LYS A 23 -5.42 -41.73 -34.49
C LYS A 23 -6.20 -43.05 -34.59
N LYS A 24 -7.10 -43.35 -33.64
CA LYS A 24 -7.93 -44.56 -33.69
C LYS A 24 -8.72 -44.68 -35.00
N ILE A 25 -9.35 -43.58 -35.41
CA ILE A 25 -10.17 -43.54 -36.64
C ILE A 25 -9.31 -43.70 -37.90
N LEU A 26 -8.11 -43.12 -37.91
CA LEU A 26 -7.20 -43.16 -39.07
C LEU A 26 -6.42 -44.48 -39.17
N ASP A 27 -6.16 -45.15 -38.04
CA ASP A 27 -5.52 -46.47 -38.00
C ASP A 27 -6.38 -47.52 -38.72
N GLU A 28 -7.72 -47.46 -38.60
CA GLU A 28 -8.65 -48.32 -39.36
C GLU A 28 -8.56 -48.12 -40.89
N LYS A 29 -8.05 -46.96 -41.32
CA LYS A 29 -7.88 -46.59 -42.73
C LYS A 29 -6.44 -46.67 -43.20
N TYR A 30 -5.55 -47.25 -42.39
CA TYR A 30 -4.11 -47.37 -42.67
C TYR A 30 -3.41 -46.01 -42.92
N VAL A 31 -3.88 -44.93 -42.28
CA VAL A 31 -3.28 -43.59 -42.40
C VAL A 31 -2.51 -43.25 -41.12
N GLN A 32 -1.21 -42.97 -41.24
CA GLN A 32 -0.36 -42.61 -40.10
C GLN A 32 -0.51 -41.12 -39.73
N LEU A 33 -0.98 -40.86 -38.51
CA LEU A 33 -1.07 -39.53 -37.92
C LEU A 33 0.22 -39.21 -37.16
N ASN A 34 1.00 -38.22 -37.63
CA ASN A 34 2.26 -37.84 -36.96
C ASN A 34 2.09 -36.74 -35.91
N ARG A 35 1.20 -35.76 -36.15
CA ARG A 35 0.92 -34.67 -35.22
C ARG A 35 -0.39 -33.97 -35.55
N VAL A 36 -1.10 -33.52 -34.52
CA VAL A 36 -2.24 -32.60 -34.64
C VAL A 36 -1.82 -31.24 -34.07
N LEU A 37 -2.06 -30.19 -34.84
CA LEU A 37 -1.79 -28.80 -34.44
C LEU A 37 -3.07 -27.99 -34.54
N ILE A 38 -3.57 -27.49 -33.41
CA ILE A 38 -4.70 -26.58 -33.40
C ILE A 38 -4.19 -25.20 -33.86
N ARG A 39 -4.63 -24.71 -35.02
CA ARG A 39 -4.14 -23.41 -35.55
C ARG A 39 -4.85 -22.21 -34.92
N SER A 40 -6.16 -22.28 -34.72
CA SER A 40 -6.95 -21.21 -34.09
C SER A 40 -8.26 -21.76 -33.56
N VAL A 41 -8.68 -21.31 -32.38
CA VAL A 41 -10.03 -21.52 -31.85
C VAL A 41 -10.74 -20.17 -31.90
N THR A 42 -11.78 -20.09 -32.73
CA THR A 42 -12.61 -18.87 -32.86
C THR A 42 -13.85 -19.01 -32.00
N LEU A 43 -13.89 -18.28 -30.89
CA LEU A 43 -15.12 -18.13 -30.12
C LEU A 43 -16.07 -17.11 -30.79
N PRO A 44 -17.39 -17.31 -30.68
CA PRO A 44 -18.36 -16.25 -30.98
C PRO A 44 -18.05 -14.98 -30.17
N THR A 45 -18.20 -13.81 -30.80
CA THR A 45 -17.88 -12.50 -30.21
C THR A 45 -18.56 -12.28 -28.86
N ALA A 46 -19.83 -12.68 -28.73
CA ALA A 46 -20.60 -12.55 -27.49
C ALA A 46 -19.96 -13.27 -26.29
N ILE A 47 -19.35 -14.44 -26.51
CA ILE A 47 -18.70 -15.20 -25.43
C ILE A 47 -17.37 -14.57 -25.04
N LYS A 48 -16.58 -14.13 -26.04
CA LYS A 48 -15.33 -13.43 -25.80
C LYS A 48 -15.55 -12.17 -24.96
N ASP A 49 -16.53 -11.35 -25.34
CA ASP A 49 -16.85 -10.11 -24.64
C ASP A 49 -17.34 -10.38 -23.21
N ALA A 50 -18.10 -11.45 -23.00
CA ALA A 50 -18.57 -11.84 -21.67
C ALA A 50 -17.40 -12.27 -20.75
N ILE A 51 -16.43 -13.04 -21.28
CA ILE A 51 -15.24 -13.46 -20.54
C ILE A 51 -14.36 -12.25 -20.20
N GLU A 52 -14.11 -11.37 -21.18
CA GLU A 52 -13.31 -10.15 -20.96
C GLU A 52 -13.96 -9.24 -19.91
N ARG A 53 -15.27 -9.05 -19.97
CA ARG A 53 -16.02 -8.29 -18.96
C ARG A 53 -15.92 -8.91 -17.58
N LYS A 54 -16.10 -10.24 -17.47
CA LYS A 54 -16.01 -10.95 -16.19
C LYS A 54 -14.60 -10.84 -15.60
N LEU A 55 -13.55 -11.12 -16.39
CA LEU A 55 -12.16 -11.00 -15.95
C LEU A 55 -11.83 -9.58 -15.50
N LYS A 56 -12.29 -8.57 -16.24
CA LYS A 56 -12.12 -7.17 -15.86
C LYS A 56 -12.78 -6.86 -14.52
N GLN A 57 -14.02 -7.30 -14.31
CA GLN A 57 -14.74 -7.11 -13.05
C GLN A 57 -14.07 -7.82 -11.87
N GLU A 58 -13.56 -9.04 -12.08
CA GLU A 58 -12.81 -9.76 -11.04
C GLU A 58 -11.54 -9.01 -10.65
N GLN A 59 -10.78 -8.49 -11.62
CA GLN A 59 -9.58 -7.71 -11.34
C GLN A 59 -9.90 -6.37 -10.65
N GLU A 60 -10.96 -5.67 -11.07
CA GLU A 60 -11.41 -4.44 -10.43
C GLU A 60 -11.85 -4.69 -8.98
N SER A 61 -12.55 -5.80 -8.71
CA SER A 61 -12.95 -6.18 -7.35
C SER A 61 -11.73 -6.46 -6.47
N LEU A 62 -10.75 -7.23 -6.97
CA LEU A 62 -9.52 -7.51 -6.26
C LEU A 62 -8.73 -6.23 -5.96
N GLU A 63 -8.59 -5.33 -6.94
CA GLU A 63 -7.92 -4.04 -6.74
C GLU A 63 -8.61 -3.21 -5.66
N TYR A 64 -9.95 -3.18 -5.66
CA TYR A 64 -10.73 -2.45 -4.68
C TYR A 64 -10.57 -3.01 -3.26
N GLU A 65 -10.59 -4.33 -3.10
CA GLU A 65 -10.30 -4.99 -1.82
C GLU A 65 -8.90 -4.63 -1.31
N PHE A 66 -7.88 -4.67 -2.17
CA PHE A 66 -6.53 -4.25 -1.80
C PHE A 66 -6.48 -2.77 -1.40
N ARG A 67 -7.25 -1.91 -2.06
CA ARG A 67 -7.33 -0.48 -1.73
C ARG A 67 -7.94 -0.27 -0.34
N ILE A 68 -9.00 -1.00 0.01
CA ILE A 68 -9.61 -0.96 1.35
C ILE A 68 -8.60 -1.42 2.39
N GLN A 69 -7.98 -2.60 2.20
CA GLN A 69 -6.99 -3.13 3.15
C GLN A 69 -5.80 -2.18 3.35
N LYS A 70 -5.36 -1.51 2.28
CA LYS A 70 -4.30 -0.51 2.36
C LYS A 70 -4.75 0.71 3.19
N ALA A 71 -5.97 1.20 2.98
CA ALA A 71 -6.51 2.32 3.73
C ALA A 71 -6.69 1.99 5.22
N GLU A 72 -7.15 0.79 5.54
CA GLU A 72 -7.27 0.31 6.93
C GLU A 72 -5.91 0.26 7.63
N LYS A 73 -4.89 -0.34 6.98
CA LYS A 73 -3.52 -0.38 7.52
C LYS A 73 -2.93 1.01 7.70
N GLU A 74 -3.23 1.93 6.79
CA GLU A 74 -2.76 3.31 6.90
C GLU A 74 -3.43 4.06 8.06
N ALA A 75 -4.73 3.81 8.30
CA ALA A 75 -5.43 4.35 9.46
C ALA A 75 -4.86 3.77 10.77
N GLU A 76 -4.61 2.46 10.82
CA GLU A 76 -3.96 1.82 11.97
C GLU A 76 -2.56 2.39 12.25
N ARG A 77 -1.76 2.59 11.19
CA ARG A 77 -0.44 3.23 11.27
C ARG A 77 -0.52 4.61 11.92
N GLN A 78 -1.49 5.43 11.52
CA GLN A 78 -1.68 6.78 12.08
C GLN A 78 -2.07 6.74 13.56
N ILE A 79 -2.93 5.80 13.96
CA ILE A 79 -3.32 5.61 15.37
C ILE A 79 -2.09 5.23 16.21
N ILE A 80 -1.30 4.27 15.75
CA ILE A 80 -0.07 3.83 16.44
C ILE A 80 0.93 4.98 16.56
N GLU A 81 1.10 5.77 15.50
CA GLU A 81 2.00 6.93 15.51
C GLU A 81 1.53 8.00 16.52
N ALA A 82 0.23 8.29 16.56
CA ALA A 82 -0.34 9.24 17.51
C ALA A 82 -0.19 8.76 18.96
N GLN A 83 -0.44 7.48 19.22
CA GLN A 83 -0.24 6.87 20.54
C GLN A 83 1.23 6.91 20.98
N GLY A 84 2.16 6.64 20.05
CA GLY A 84 3.60 6.74 20.28
C GLY A 84 4.02 8.15 20.68
N LYS A 85 3.53 9.17 19.95
CA LYS A 85 3.78 10.59 20.27
C LYS A 85 3.19 10.97 21.64
N ALA A 86 1.96 10.57 21.92
CA ALA A 86 1.31 10.86 23.20
C ALA A 86 2.11 10.26 24.37
N ARG A 87 2.47 8.97 24.30
CA ARG A 87 3.26 8.30 25.32
C ARG A 87 4.65 8.92 25.49
N ALA A 88 5.30 9.31 24.39
CA ALA A 88 6.58 10.01 24.45
C ALA A 88 6.45 11.35 25.19
N ASN A 89 5.40 12.13 24.89
CA ASN A 89 5.12 13.39 25.58
C ASN A 89 4.85 13.17 27.08
N ASP A 90 4.09 12.13 27.44
CA ASP A 90 3.82 11.80 28.85
C ASP A 90 5.11 11.47 29.61
N ILE A 91 6.02 10.69 29.01
CA ILE A 91 7.33 10.37 29.60
C ILE A 91 8.20 11.62 29.73
N ILE A 92 8.21 12.48 28.71
CA ILE A 92 8.94 13.76 28.76
C ILE A 92 8.36 14.66 29.87
N ASN A 93 7.04 14.75 29.99
CA ASN A 93 6.37 15.52 31.05
C ASN A 93 6.66 14.96 32.44
N ALA A 94 6.67 13.63 32.60
CA ALA A 94 7.03 13.00 33.86
C ALA A 94 8.50 13.22 34.26
N SER A 95 9.39 13.40 33.28
CA SER A 95 10.81 13.68 33.52
C SER A 95 11.15 15.18 33.64
N LEU A 96 10.23 16.07 33.25
CA LEU A 96 10.37 17.52 33.41
C LEU A 96 10.19 17.91 34.88
N THR A 97 11.32 18.13 35.56
CA THR A 97 11.35 18.78 36.87
C THR A 97 11.58 20.28 36.73
N ASP A 98 11.21 21.07 37.73
CA ASP A 98 11.40 22.54 37.71
C ASP A 98 12.84 22.96 37.41
N LYS A 99 13.83 22.16 37.86
CA LYS A 99 15.26 22.39 37.58
C LYS A 99 15.63 22.17 36.11
N ILE A 100 15.04 21.17 35.45
CA ILE A 100 15.26 20.89 34.02
C ILE A 100 14.57 21.95 33.16
N LEU A 101 13.39 22.43 33.54
CA LEU A 101 12.72 23.54 32.88
C LEU A 101 13.54 24.84 32.97
N GLN A 102 14.12 25.13 34.15
CA GLN A 102 15.02 26.26 34.33
C GLN A 102 16.31 26.10 33.48
N GLU A 103 16.93 24.92 33.49
CA GLU A 103 18.11 24.62 32.66
C GLU A 103 17.82 24.86 31.17
N LYS A 104 16.70 24.34 30.65
CA LYS A 104 16.27 24.59 29.26
C LYS A 104 15.96 26.06 28.98
N GLY A 105 15.40 26.78 29.94
CA GLY A 105 15.18 28.22 29.83
C GLY A 105 16.49 29.01 29.73
N ILE A 106 17.50 28.63 30.50
CA ILE A 106 18.85 29.21 30.43
C ILE A 106 19.49 28.88 29.08
N GLU A 107 19.42 27.62 28.63
CA GLU A 107 19.98 27.21 27.33
C GLU A 107 19.32 27.96 26.15
N ALA A 108 17.99 28.13 26.19
CA ALA A 108 17.27 28.93 25.21
C ALA A 108 17.71 30.39 25.22
N THR A 109 17.96 30.95 26.41
CA THR A 109 18.46 32.32 26.57
C THR A 109 19.91 32.46 26.06
N VAL A 110 20.76 31.45 26.26
CA VAL A 110 22.14 31.43 25.74
C VAL A 110 22.14 31.34 24.20
N LYS A 111 21.37 30.43 23.60
CA LYS A 111 21.23 30.35 22.14
C LYS A 111 20.64 31.63 21.54
N LEU A 112 19.72 32.27 22.27
CA LEU A 112 19.27 33.61 21.93
C LEU A 112 20.45 34.59 22.01
N SER A 113 21.24 34.63 23.07
CA SER A 113 22.37 35.58 23.19
C SER A 113 23.45 35.44 22.10
N GLU A 114 23.64 34.24 21.55
CA GLU A 114 24.62 33.95 20.49
C GLU A 114 24.15 34.36 19.09
N SER A 115 22.87 34.67 18.90
CA SER A 115 22.35 35.04 17.58
C SER A 115 22.62 36.51 17.28
N GLY A 116 23.16 36.80 16.08
CA GLY A 116 23.64 38.13 15.67
C GLY A 116 22.59 39.23 15.44
N ASN A 117 21.34 39.03 15.84
CA ASN A 117 20.27 40.04 15.74
C ASN A 117 20.17 40.85 17.04
N SER A 118 19.77 42.12 16.98
CA SER A 118 19.48 42.91 18.19
C SER A 118 18.34 42.28 18.99
N LYS A 119 18.50 42.17 20.33
CA LYS A 119 17.55 41.47 21.21
C LYS A 119 17.17 42.33 22.40
N VAL A 120 15.88 42.33 22.73
CA VAL A 120 15.34 42.88 23.96
C VAL A 120 14.76 41.71 24.76
N VAL A 121 15.36 41.41 25.91
CA VAL A 121 14.93 40.31 26.79
C VAL A 121 14.23 40.92 28.00
N VAL A 122 12.93 40.62 28.18
CA VAL A 122 12.13 41.10 29.31
C VAL A 122 11.93 39.95 30.29
N ILE A 123 12.56 40.04 31.45
CA ILE A 123 12.43 39.07 32.55
C ILE A 123 11.39 39.62 33.52
N GLY A 124 10.22 38.97 33.58
CA GLY A 124 9.14 39.36 34.48
C GLY A 124 9.43 39.00 35.94
N ASN A 125 9.03 39.86 36.88
CA ASN A 125 9.22 39.71 38.34
C ASN A 125 8.28 38.65 38.98
N ASN A 126 8.17 37.48 38.38
CA ASN A 126 7.55 36.33 39.02
C ASN A 126 8.66 35.40 39.53
N LYS A 127 8.46 34.77 40.69
CA LYS A 127 9.48 34.00 41.44
C LYS A 127 10.26 32.92 40.64
N ASN A 128 9.86 32.62 39.40
CA ASN A 128 10.47 31.62 38.52
C ASN A 128 11.25 32.16 37.31
N GLY A 129 11.39 33.49 37.12
CA GLY A 129 12.43 34.07 36.24
C GLY A 129 12.48 33.64 34.76
N LEU A 130 11.42 33.03 34.22
CA LEU A 130 11.36 32.61 32.82
C LEU A 130 11.11 33.84 31.91
N PRO A 131 11.90 34.03 30.83
CA PRO A 131 11.69 35.13 29.89
C PRO A 131 10.33 35.00 29.19
N LEU A 132 9.57 36.11 29.13
CA LEU A 132 8.32 36.19 28.39
C LEU A 132 8.62 36.45 26.92
N ILE A 133 8.37 35.47 26.06
CA ILE A 133 8.41 35.65 24.60
C ILE A 133 7.04 36.16 24.18
N LEU A 134 6.94 37.47 23.94
CA LEU A 134 5.76 38.09 23.33
C LEU A 134 5.78 37.77 21.83
N GLY A 135 5.00 36.77 21.43
CA GLY A 135 4.70 36.50 20.02
C GLY A 135 3.67 37.49 19.51
N ASP A 136 4.02 38.22 18.45
CA ASP A 136 3.15 39.17 17.77
C ASP A 136 1.96 38.40 17.17
N SER A 137 0.77 38.58 17.75
CA SER A 137 -0.47 37.98 17.24
C SER A 137 -1.09 38.98 16.26
N LYS A 138 -0.88 38.74 14.97
CA LYS A 138 -1.71 39.28 13.89
C LYS A 138 -2.54 38.17 13.28
#